data_AF-A0A7J7D448-F1
#
_entry.id   AF-A0A7J7D448-F1
#
_cell.length_a   1.000
_cell.length_b   1.000
_cell.length_c   1.000
_cell.angle_alpha   90.00
_cell.angle_beta   90.00
_cell.angle_gamma   90.00
#
_symmetry.space_group_name_H-M   'P 1'
#
loop_
_entity.id
_entity.type
_entity.pdbx_description
1 polymer ?
#
loop_
_entity_poly.entity_id
_entity_poly.type
_entity_poly.pdbx_seq_one_letter_code
_entity_poly.pdbx_strand_id
1 'polypeptide(L)'
;MSIAPSVPRLHSPFLCCPLKISSSSISYSSARNQRSPSSYPCIRAIEFDQNTVVAISVGLVSVAVGIGIPVFYETQIDNAAKRENTQPCFPCNGSGAQKCRFCLGAGTVTAELGGDEKEVSRCINCDGAGSLVCTTCQGSGIQPRYLDRREFKDDD
;
A
#
# COMPACT_ATOMS: atom_id res chain seq x y z
N MET A 1 -1.22 -23.74 43.27
CA MET A 1 0.24 -23.80 43.09
C MET A 1 0.50 -23.82 41.60
N SER A 2 1.28 -22.88 41.06
CA SER A 2 1.51 -22.75 39.62
C SER A 2 2.82 -23.43 39.24
N ILE A 3 2.82 -24.22 38.16
CA ILE A 3 4.01 -24.90 37.63
C ILE A 3 4.28 -24.33 36.24
N ALA A 4 5.42 -23.66 36.08
CA ALA A 4 5.91 -23.19 34.78
C ALA A 4 6.85 -24.25 34.17
N PRO A 5 6.68 -24.63 32.90
CA PRO A 5 7.62 -25.54 32.22
C PRO A 5 8.94 -24.83 31.90
N SER A 6 10.04 -25.58 31.88
CA SER A 6 11.40 -25.08 31.65
C SER A 6 11.71 -24.84 30.17
N VAL A 7 12.61 -23.87 29.91
CA VAL A 7 13.01 -23.47 28.55
C VAL A 7 14.02 -24.49 27.97
N PRO A 8 13.74 -25.11 26.80
CA PRO A 8 14.75 -25.86 26.06
C PRO A 8 15.74 -24.90 25.38
N ARG A 9 17.04 -25.18 25.50
CA ARG A 9 18.09 -24.36 24.86
C ARG A 9 18.07 -24.55 23.34
N LEU A 10 18.19 -23.46 22.58
CA LEU A 10 18.55 -23.57 21.16
C LEU A 10 19.95 -24.18 21.04
N HIS A 11 20.09 -25.20 20.19
CA HIS A 11 21.38 -25.77 19.83
C HIS A 11 21.52 -25.70 18.31
N SER A 12 22.54 -24.97 17.84
CA SER A 12 22.82 -24.86 16.40
C SER A 12 23.35 -26.21 15.87
N PRO A 13 22.92 -26.66 14.67
CA PRO A 13 23.48 -27.86 14.03
C PRO A 13 24.77 -27.57 13.25
N PHE A 14 25.16 -26.31 13.09
CA PHE A 14 26.40 -25.92 12.41
C PHE A 14 27.57 -25.91 13.39
N LEU A 15 28.72 -26.44 12.97
CA LEU A 15 29.95 -26.68 13.74
C LEU A 15 29.94 -27.92 14.67
N CYS A 16 30.03 -29.13 14.08
CA CYS A 16 30.92 -30.18 14.61
C CYS A 16 31.07 -31.40 13.65
N CYS A 17 32.22 -31.50 12.98
CA CYS A 17 32.80 -32.79 12.63
C CYS A 17 34.03 -32.98 13.52
N PRO A 18 34.11 -34.07 14.29
CA PRO A 18 35.03 -35.13 13.86
C PRO A 18 34.57 -36.55 14.24
N LEU A 19 34.47 -37.46 13.27
CA LEU A 19 34.52 -38.90 13.55
C LEU A 19 35.92 -39.44 13.29
N LYS A 20 36.64 -39.75 14.37
CA LYS A 20 37.68 -40.78 14.33
C LYS A 20 36.99 -42.14 14.30
N ILE A 21 37.35 -43.01 13.35
CA ILE A 21 37.09 -44.44 13.44
C ILE A 21 38.39 -45.20 13.15
N SER A 22 38.67 -46.16 14.02
CA SER A 22 39.66 -47.23 13.86
C SER A 22 39.03 -48.48 14.52
N SER A 23 39.32 -49.72 14.16
CA SER A 23 40.52 -50.28 13.49
C SER A 23 40.19 -51.57 12.73
N SER A 24 41.13 -52.04 11.88
CA SER A 24 41.33 -53.44 11.41
C SER A 24 40.19 -54.12 10.62
N SER A 25 40.41 -54.89 9.53
CA SER A 25 41.62 -55.37 8.79
C SER A 25 41.17 -55.77 7.35
N ILE A 26 41.90 -56.38 6.40
CA ILE A 26 43.16 -57.17 6.30
C ILE A 26 43.97 -56.70 5.06
N SER A 27 45.22 -57.16 4.92
CA SER A 27 46.20 -56.82 3.87
C SER A 27 46.10 -57.57 2.54
N TYR A 28 46.57 -56.96 1.43
CA TYR A 28 47.72 -57.49 0.66
C TYR A 28 48.44 -56.44 -0.26
N SER A 29 49.74 -56.68 -0.45
CA SER A 29 50.72 -56.17 -1.46
C SER A 29 50.75 -54.71 -1.98
N SER A 30 51.83 -54.02 -1.60
CA SER A 30 52.88 -53.46 -2.49
C SER A 30 52.59 -52.40 -3.58
N ALA A 31 52.87 -51.14 -3.21
CA ALA A 31 53.67 -50.14 -3.94
C ALA A 31 53.58 -50.00 -5.49
N ARG A 32 53.03 -48.86 -5.94
CA ARG A 32 53.64 -48.05 -7.02
C ARG A 32 53.34 -46.56 -6.87
N ASN A 33 54.35 -45.70 -7.02
CA ASN A 33 54.19 -44.25 -6.99
C ASN A 33 53.44 -43.76 -8.25
N GLN A 34 52.31 -43.07 -8.08
CA GLN A 34 51.76 -42.14 -9.06
C GLN A 34 51.23 -40.90 -8.32
N ARG A 35 51.57 -39.70 -8.82
CA ARG A 35 51.02 -38.43 -8.31
C ARG A 35 49.68 -38.17 -9.00
N SER A 36 48.61 -38.05 -8.23
CA SER A 36 47.33 -37.55 -8.75
C SER A 36 47.51 -36.12 -9.28
N PRO A 37 47.00 -35.77 -10.47
CA PRO A 37 46.92 -34.36 -10.89
C PRO A 37 45.94 -33.61 -9.97
N SER A 38 46.10 -32.28 -9.88
CA SER A 38 45.14 -31.44 -9.16
C SER A 38 43.80 -31.48 -9.88
N SER A 39 42.79 -32.10 -9.27
CA SER A 39 41.44 -32.12 -9.80
C SER A 39 40.77 -30.78 -9.50
N TYR A 40 40.91 -29.81 -10.41
CA TYR A 40 40.12 -28.59 -10.40
C TYR A 40 38.63 -28.94 -10.35
N PRO A 41 37.80 -28.24 -9.56
CA PRO A 41 36.36 -28.44 -9.56
C PRO A 41 35.78 -27.96 -10.90
N CYS A 42 35.72 -28.86 -11.87
CA CYS A 42 35.05 -28.61 -13.14
C CYS A 42 33.57 -28.31 -12.85
N ILE A 43 33.14 -27.10 -13.16
CA ILE A 43 31.74 -26.70 -13.09
C ILE A 43 31.00 -27.50 -14.16
N ARG A 44 30.47 -28.66 -13.78
CA ARG A 44 29.58 -29.43 -14.67
C ARG A 44 28.42 -28.51 -15.04
N ALA A 45 28.06 -28.49 -16.32
CA ALA A 45 26.88 -27.77 -16.79
C ALA A 45 25.67 -28.21 -15.95
N ILE A 46 24.79 -27.26 -15.61
CA ILE A 46 23.69 -27.47 -14.66
C ILE A 46 22.84 -28.66 -15.14
N GLU A 47 22.97 -29.76 -14.41
CA GLU A 47 22.14 -30.95 -14.57
C GLU A 47 20.76 -30.55 -14.04
N PHE A 48 19.86 -30.19 -14.97
CA PHE A 48 18.59 -29.53 -14.69
C PHE A 48 17.56 -30.53 -14.14
N ASP A 49 17.83 -30.96 -12.91
CA ASP A 49 17.01 -31.90 -12.15
C ASP A 49 15.56 -31.41 -12.05
N GLN A 50 14.62 -32.37 -12.14
CA GLN A 50 13.17 -32.15 -12.12
C GLN A 50 12.74 -31.26 -10.96
N ASN A 51 13.35 -31.43 -9.79
CA ASN A 51 13.03 -30.64 -8.59
C ASN A 51 13.47 -29.18 -8.70
N THR A 52 14.57 -28.90 -9.41
CA THR A 52 15.04 -27.55 -9.72
C THR A 52 14.08 -26.84 -10.67
N VAL A 53 13.55 -27.55 -11.68
CA VAL A 53 12.52 -27.03 -12.60
C VAL A 53 11.25 -26.63 -11.83
N VAL A 54 10.79 -27.51 -10.94
CA VAL A 54 9.61 -27.27 -10.10
C VAL A 54 9.84 -26.09 -9.14
N ALA A 55 11.00 -26.02 -8.47
CA ALA A 55 11.31 -24.93 -7.55
C ALA A 55 11.32 -23.55 -8.24
N ILE A 56 11.95 -23.43 -9.42
CA ILE A 56 12.01 -22.18 -10.18
C ILE A 56 10.61 -21.78 -10.68
N SER A 57 9.86 -22.73 -11.26
CA SER A 57 8.52 -22.44 -11.81
C SER A 57 7.51 -22.06 -10.71
N VAL A 58 7.47 -22.78 -9.59
CA VAL A 58 6.62 -22.43 -8.43
C VAL A 58 7.02 -21.07 -7.85
N GLY A 59 8.33 -20.76 -7.77
CA GLY A 59 8.81 -19.46 -7.31
C GLY A 59 8.34 -18.30 -8.21
N LEU A 60 8.51 -18.43 -9.53
CA LEU A 60 8.07 -17.42 -10.50
C LEU A 60 6.55 -17.21 -10.50
N VAL A 61 5.76 -18.30 -10.46
CA VAL A 61 4.30 -18.22 -10.35
C VAL A 61 3.88 -17.55 -9.04
N SER A 62 4.52 -17.88 -7.93
CA SER A 62 4.21 -17.29 -6.62
C SER A 62 4.48 -15.78 -6.58
N VAL A 63 5.59 -15.31 -7.18
CA VAL A 63 5.89 -13.87 -7.31
C VAL A 63 4.90 -13.19 -8.26
N ALA A 64 4.59 -13.80 -9.40
CA ALA A 64 3.63 -13.25 -10.36
C ALA A 64 2.23 -13.08 -9.77
N VAL A 65 1.74 -14.06 -9.00
CA VAL A 65 0.45 -13.98 -8.28
C VAL A 65 0.52 -12.93 -7.16
N GLY A 66 1.61 -12.90 -6.39
CA GLY A 66 1.80 -11.94 -5.29
C GLY A 66 1.83 -10.47 -5.72
N ILE A 67 2.29 -10.17 -6.94
CA ILE A 67 2.25 -8.83 -7.53
C ILE A 67 0.93 -8.59 -8.29
N GLY A 68 0.44 -9.60 -9.02
CA GLY A 68 -0.74 -9.48 -9.87
C GLY A 68 -2.04 -9.22 -9.10
N ILE A 69 -2.20 -9.78 -7.90
CA ILE A 69 -3.40 -9.58 -7.07
C ILE A 69 -3.54 -8.11 -6.61
N PRO A 70 -2.54 -7.46 -5.97
CA PRO A 70 -2.59 -6.03 -5.69
C PRO A 70 -2.85 -5.16 -6.92
N VAL A 71 -2.10 -5.38 -8.00
CA VAL A 71 -2.22 -4.58 -9.25
C VAL A 71 -3.62 -4.69 -9.87
N PHE A 72 -4.24 -5.88 -9.82
CA PHE A 72 -5.63 -6.07 -10.27
C PHE A 72 -6.62 -5.25 -9.42
N TYR A 73 -6.49 -5.27 -8.09
CA TYR A 73 -7.37 -4.51 -7.21
C TYR A 73 -7.18 -2.99 -7.34
N GLU A 74 -5.94 -2.51 -7.45
CA GLU A 74 -5.66 -1.09 -7.73
C GLU A 74 -6.25 -0.66 -9.08
N THR A 75 -6.09 -1.47 -10.13
CA THR A 75 -6.67 -1.22 -11.46
C THR A 75 -8.20 -1.10 -11.41
N GLN A 76 -8.87 -1.94 -10.61
CA GLN A 76 -10.32 -1.89 -10.41
C GLN A 76 -10.76 -0.62 -9.66
N ILE A 77 -9.99 -0.18 -8.66
CA ILE A 77 -10.23 1.05 -7.90
C ILE A 77 -10.05 2.28 -8.81
N ASP A 78 -8.95 2.35 -9.55
CA ASP A 78 -8.64 3.44 -10.49
C ASP A 78 -9.71 3.58 -11.57
N ASN A 79 -10.15 2.48 -12.17
CA ASN A 79 -11.19 2.51 -13.18
C ASN A 79 -12.56 2.89 -12.59
N ALA A 80 -12.81 2.59 -11.31
CA ALA A 80 -13.97 3.12 -10.60
C ALA A 80 -13.87 4.63 -10.30
N ALA A 81 -12.65 5.14 -10.06
CA ALA A 81 -12.36 6.55 -9.81
C ALA A 81 -12.30 7.42 -11.09
N LYS A 82 -12.17 6.81 -12.28
CA LYS A 82 -12.12 7.50 -13.59
C LYS A 82 -13.47 7.93 -14.14
N ARG A 83 -14.58 7.24 -13.79
CA ARG A 83 -15.94 7.59 -14.28
C ARG A 83 -16.21 9.08 -14.05
N GLU A 84 -16.63 9.83 -15.05
CA GLU A 84 -17.01 11.23 -14.88
C GLU A 84 -18.09 11.37 -13.80
N ASN A 85 -17.89 12.30 -12.88
CA ASN A 85 -18.86 12.65 -11.85
C ASN A 85 -19.22 14.13 -12.05
N THR A 86 -20.46 14.36 -12.44
CA THR A 86 -21.05 15.67 -12.68
C THR A 86 -22.16 15.99 -11.68
N GLN A 87 -22.36 15.18 -10.63
CA GLN A 87 -23.38 15.44 -9.62
C GLN A 87 -23.05 16.76 -8.89
N PRO A 88 -23.96 17.76 -8.90
CA PRO A 88 -23.71 19.03 -8.22
C PRO A 88 -23.69 18.81 -6.70
N CYS A 89 -22.69 19.35 -6.03
CA CYS A 89 -22.54 19.24 -4.58
C CYS A 89 -23.75 19.85 -3.87
N PHE A 90 -24.56 18.99 -3.25
CA PHE A 90 -25.89 19.32 -2.73
C PHE A 90 -25.92 20.60 -1.86
N PRO A 91 -25.03 20.80 -0.86
CA PRO A 91 -25.04 22.03 -0.06
C PRO A 91 -24.87 23.34 -0.83
N CYS A 92 -24.10 23.35 -1.94
CA CYS A 92 -23.82 24.57 -2.72
C CYS A 92 -24.52 24.61 -4.09
N ASN A 93 -25.36 23.62 -4.39
CA ASN A 93 -26.03 23.45 -5.68
C ASN A 93 -25.10 23.66 -6.89
N GLY A 94 -23.94 23.00 -6.88
CA GLY A 94 -22.95 23.08 -7.97
C GLY A 94 -22.04 24.31 -7.97
N SER A 95 -22.34 25.37 -7.20
CA SER A 95 -21.62 26.65 -7.30
C SER A 95 -20.22 26.70 -6.69
N GLY A 96 -19.80 25.68 -5.95
CA GLY A 96 -18.52 25.64 -5.22
C GLY A 96 -18.47 26.54 -3.99
N ALA A 97 -19.44 27.45 -3.79
CA ALA A 97 -19.44 28.47 -2.76
C ALA A 97 -20.70 28.43 -1.87
N GLN A 98 -20.61 29.08 -0.71
CA GLN A 98 -21.69 29.30 0.23
C GLN A 98 -21.87 30.80 0.43
N LYS A 99 -23.12 31.28 0.36
CA LYS A 99 -23.44 32.68 0.68
C LYS A 99 -23.08 32.95 2.15
N CYS A 100 -22.23 33.94 2.42
CA CYS A 100 -21.76 34.21 3.77
C CYS A 100 -22.95 34.62 4.66
N ARG A 101 -23.23 33.81 5.68
CA ARG A 101 -24.40 33.96 6.55
C ARG A 101 -24.31 35.18 7.48
N PHE A 102 -23.10 35.71 7.70
CA PHE A 102 -22.86 36.84 8.60
C PHE A 102 -23.18 38.21 7.95
N CYS A 103 -22.85 38.39 6.66
CA CYS A 103 -23.19 39.60 5.89
C CYS A 103 -24.33 39.42 4.89
N LEU A 104 -24.99 38.26 4.88
CA LEU A 104 -26.03 37.87 3.91
C LEU A 104 -25.65 38.17 2.45
N GLY A 105 -24.38 37.94 2.09
CA GLY A 105 -23.83 38.21 0.76
C GLY A 105 -23.31 39.62 0.48
N ALA A 106 -23.53 40.60 1.37
CA ALA A 106 -23.17 42.00 1.11
C ALA A 106 -21.66 42.31 1.16
N GLY A 107 -20.84 41.43 1.75
CA GLY A 107 -19.40 41.69 1.98
C GLY A 107 -19.11 42.66 3.13
N THR A 108 -20.07 43.47 3.56
CA THR A 108 -19.98 44.36 4.73
C THR A 108 -20.92 43.92 5.85
N VAL A 109 -20.68 44.43 7.06
CA VAL A 109 -21.63 44.39 8.17
C VAL A 109 -21.80 45.78 8.77
N THR A 110 -23.02 46.09 9.18
CA THR A 110 -23.40 47.41 9.71
C THR A 110 -23.65 47.30 11.21
N ALA A 111 -22.87 48.01 12.02
CA ALA A 111 -23.15 48.20 13.43
C ALA A 111 -23.88 49.53 13.64
N GLU A 112 -24.86 49.56 14.54
CA GLU A 112 -25.51 50.79 14.98
C GLU A 112 -24.92 51.17 16.35
N LEU A 113 -24.26 52.32 16.43
CA LEU A 113 -23.53 52.73 17.63
C LEU A 113 -24.41 53.56 18.60
N GLY A 114 -25.60 53.94 18.15
CA GLY A 114 -26.50 54.88 18.81
C GLY A 114 -26.48 56.26 18.13
N GLY A 115 -27.43 57.14 18.47
CA GLY A 115 -27.47 58.51 17.94
C GLY A 115 -27.58 58.59 16.41
N ASP A 116 -28.25 57.61 15.78
CA ASP A 116 -28.34 57.40 14.32
C ASP A 116 -27.00 57.12 13.59
N GLU A 117 -25.88 57.02 14.31
CA GLU A 117 -24.58 56.66 13.73
C GLU A 117 -24.50 55.17 13.40
N LYS A 118 -24.08 54.87 12.16
CA LYS A 118 -23.93 53.49 11.65
C LYS A 118 -22.53 53.28 11.07
N GLU A 119 -21.77 52.38 11.66
CA GLU A 119 -20.45 51.99 11.17
C GLU A 119 -20.59 50.84 10.17
N VAL A 120 -20.05 51.02 8.96
CA VAL A 120 -20.03 49.99 7.91
C VAL A 120 -18.63 49.40 7.82
N SER A 121 -18.45 48.17 8.31
CA SER A 121 -17.16 47.48 8.31
C SER A 121 -17.13 46.32 7.31
N ARG A 122 -15.92 45.90 6.90
CA ARG A 122 -15.69 44.70 6.09
C ARG A 122 -16.09 43.46 6.89
N CYS A 123 -16.88 42.58 6.29
CA CYS A 123 -17.32 41.33 6.92
C CYS A 123 -16.13 40.40 7.17
N ILE A 124 -15.64 40.38 8.42
CA ILE A 124 -14.51 39.57 8.87
C ILE A 124 -14.71 38.07 8.59
N ASN A 125 -15.95 37.57 8.65
CA ASN A 125 -16.28 36.15 8.41
C ASN A 125 -16.16 35.70 6.94
N CYS A 126 -15.95 36.61 5.98
CA CYS A 126 -15.72 36.24 4.57
C CYS A 126 -14.75 37.17 3.83
N ASP A 127 -13.95 37.94 4.57
CA ASP A 127 -12.98 38.88 4.01
C ASP A 127 -13.53 39.79 2.90
N GLY A 128 -14.75 40.28 3.09
CA GLY A 128 -15.43 41.14 2.11
C GLY A 128 -16.00 40.43 0.88
N ALA A 129 -15.71 39.14 0.66
CA ALA A 129 -16.08 38.43 -0.57
C ALA A 129 -17.58 38.05 -0.68
N GLY A 130 -18.38 38.30 0.37
CA GLY A 130 -19.81 37.95 0.42
C GLY A 130 -20.11 36.43 0.44
N SER A 131 -19.10 35.60 0.23
CA SER A 131 -19.21 34.15 0.10
C SER A 131 -18.02 33.44 0.76
N LEU A 132 -18.19 32.16 1.02
CA LEU A 132 -17.18 31.24 1.57
C LEU A 132 -17.04 30.04 0.65
N VAL A 133 -15.84 29.46 0.56
CA VAL A 133 -15.64 28.20 -0.16
C VAL A 133 -16.49 27.10 0.49
N CYS A 134 -17.25 26.34 -0.31
CA CYS A 134 -18.05 25.25 0.22
C CYS A 134 -17.12 24.11 0.65
N THR A 135 -17.03 23.90 1.97
CA THR A 135 -16.15 22.88 2.59
C THR A 135 -16.45 21.46 2.13
N THR A 136 -17.70 21.16 1.75
CA THR A 136 -18.12 19.82 1.27
C THR A 136 -17.49 19.44 -0.07
N CYS A 137 -17.33 20.39 -1.01
CA CYS A 137 -16.69 20.13 -2.32
C CYS A 137 -15.33 20.82 -2.49
N GLN A 138 -14.84 21.51 -1.45
CA GLN A 138 -13.58 22.27 -1.46
C GLN A 138 -13.48 23.26 -2.63
N GLY A 139 -14.59 23.89 -3.00
CA GLY A 139 -14.67 24.85 -4.11
C GLY A 139 -14.94 24.25 -5.49
N SER A 140 -14.82 22.93 -5.68
CA SER A 140 -14.99 22.28 -7.00
C SER A 140 -16.42 22.29 -7.54
N GLY A 141 -17.42 22.51 -6.67
CA GLY A 141 -18.84 22.41 -7.04
C GLY A 141 -19.37 20.98 -7.19
N ILE A 142 -18.51 19.96 -7.28
CA ILE A 142 -18.90 18.56 -7.51
C ILE A 142 -19.10 17.80 -6.19
N GLN A 143 -20.12 16.95 -6.14
CA GLN A 143 -20.40 16.05 -5.02
C GLN A 143 -19.25 15.04 -4.82
N PRO A 144 -18.62 14.94 -3.63
CA PRO A 144 -17.60 13.91 -3.38
C PRO A 144 -18.12 12.49 -3.63
N ARG A 145 -17.30 11.62 -4.24
CA ARG A 145 -17.71 10.27 -4.70
C ARG A 145 -18.28 9.35 -3.62
N TYR A 146 -18.05 9.63 -2.34
CA TYR A 146 -18.65 8.86 -1.23
C TYR A 146 -20.10 9.27 -0.91
N LEU A 147 -20.61 10.35 -1.52
CA LEU A 147 -22.00 10.81 -1.50
C LEU A 147 -22.67 10.75 -2.88
N ASP A 148 -21.97 10.22 -3.89
CA ASP A 148 -22.43 10.08 -5.26
C ASP A 148 -23.58 9.06 -5.30
N ARG A 149 -24.80 9.55 -5.55
CA ARG A 149 -26.00 8.71 -5.51
C ARG A 149 -26.01 7.88 -6.78
N ARG A 150 -25.76 6.58 -6.66
CA ARG A 150 -25.86 5.62 -7.77
C ARG A 150 -27.29 5.59 -8.32
N GLU A 151 -27.53 6.42 -9.32
CA GLU A 151 -28.63 6.26 -10.24
C GLU A 151 -28.26 5.09 -11.16
N PHE A 152 -28.80 3.92 -10.84
CA PHE A 152 -28.92 2.87 -11.84
C PHE A 152 -29.86 3.43 -12.90
N LYS A 153 -29.37 3.58 -14.13
CA LYS A 153 -30.26 3.60 -15.28
C LYS A 153 -30.82 2.19 -15.38
N ASP A 154 -32.13 2.06 -15.27
CA ASP A 154 -32.81 0.90 -15.83
C ASP A 154 -32.62 0.99 -17.36
N ASP A 155 -32.10 -0.07 -17.97
CA ASP A 155 -31.93 -0.16 -19.41
C ASP A 155 -33.17 -0.87 -20.00
N ASP A 156 -33.90 -0.17 -20.88
CA ASP A 156 -35.10 -0.63 -21.61
C ASP A 156 -34.77 -1.61 -22.76
#